data_AF-A0A9P6U003-F1
#
_entry.id   AF-A0A9P6U003-F1
#
_cell.length_a   1.000
_cell.length_b   1.000
_cell.length_c   1.000
_cell.angle_alpha   90.00
_cell.angle_beta   90.00
_cell.angle_gamma   90.00
#
_symmetry.space_group_name_H-M   'P 1'
#
loop_
_entity.id
_entity.type
_entity.pdbx_description
1 polymer ?
#
loop_
_entity_poly.entity_id
_entity_poly.type
_entity_poly.pdbx_seq_one_letter_code
_entity_poly.pdbx_strand_id
1 'polypeptide(L)' 'MKSEKEFTGTLKYFDDYVNMVLEDVTEFENTPEGRKTTKLEQILLNGNNICMLIPGGEGPQ' A
#
# COMPACT_ATOMS: atom_id res chain seq x y z
N MET A 1 -1.38 6.80 -1.66
CA MET A 1 -0.28 7.39 -0.86
C MET A 1 -0.22 8.89 -1.15
N LYS A 2 0.72 9.66 -0.59
CA LYS A 2 0.95 11.05 -1.06
C LYS A 2 1.36 11.10 -2.54
N SER A 3 1.87 10.00 -3.08
CA SER A 3 2.16 9.75 -4.50
C SER A 3 1.04 8.95 -5.19
N GLU A 4 1.16 8.81 -6.52
CA GLU A 4 0.38 7.95 -7.42
C GLU A 4 0.58 6.43 -7.17
N LYS A 5 0.79 6.05 -5.90
CA LYS A 5 0.99 4.67 -5.45
C LYS A 5 -0.08 4.25 -4.45
N GLU A 6 -0.56 3.03 -4.60
CA GLU A 6 -1.52 2.40 -3.71
C GLU A 6 -1.04 0.99 -3.36
N PHE A 7 -1.40 0.53 -2.16
CA PHE A 7 -0.99 -0.76 -1.64
C PHE A 7 -2.21 -1.49 -1.07
N THR A 8 -2.37 -2.75 -1.43
CA THR A 8 -3.33 -3.67 -0.81
C THR A 8 -2.58 -4.84 -0.23
N GLY A 9 -2.92 -5.27 0.98
CA GLY A 9 -2.32 -6.43 1.62
C GLY A 9 -2.96 -6.69 2.98
N THR A 10 -2.49 -7.73 3.65
CA THR A 10 -2.93 -8.06 5.00
C THR A 10 -2.12 -7.25 6.01
N LEU A 11 -2.78 -6.36 6.75
CA LEU A 11 -2.14 -5.63 7.85
C LEU A 11 -1.77 -6.59 8.98
N LYS A 12 -0.48 -6.69 9.29
CA LYS A 12 0.02 -7.53 10.39
C LYS A 12 0.29 -6.74 11.65
N TYR A 13 1.04 -5.65 11.50
CA TYR A 13 1.50 -4.83 12.61
C TYR A 13 1.47 -3.35 12.24
N PHE A 14 1.29 -2.50 13.22
CA PHE A 14 1.47 -1.06 13.10
C PHE A 14 2.01 -0.48 14.42
N ASP A 15 2.58 0.72 14.36
CA ASP A 15 3.06 1.46 15.53
C ASP A 15 2.29 2.79 15.74
N ASP A 16 2.64 3.52 16.79
CA ASP A 16 2.02 4.81 17.13
C ASP A 16 2.25 5.91 16.07
N TYR A 17 3.23 5.73 15.19
CA TYR A 17 3.51 6.62 14.06
C TYR A 17 2.85 6.14 12.77
N VAL A 18 2.03 5.09 12.85
CA VAL A 18 1.30 4.51 11.71
C VAL A 18 2.27 3.98 10.64
N ASN A 19 3.49 3.59 11.02
CA ASN A 19 4.27 2.70 10.18
C ASN A 19 3.60 1.34 10.17
N MET A 20 3.52 0.68 9.02
CA MET A 20 2.74 -0.55 8.86
C MET A 20 3.54 -1.67 8.23
N VAL A 21 3.40 -2.87 8.77
CA VAL A 21 3.86 -4.09 8.12
C VAL A 21 2.68 -4.74 7.42
N LEU A 22 2.75 -4.86 6.10
CA LEU A 22 1.78 -5.58 5.29
C LEU A 22 2.40 -6.85 4.71
N GLU A 23 1.60 -7.92 4.62
CA GLU A 23 1.92 -9.17 3.91
C GLU A 23 1.00 -9.38 2.70
N ASP A 24 1.43 -10.24 1.77
CA ASP A 24 0.72 -10.56 0.53
C ASP A 24 0.36 -9.29 -0.27
N VAL A 25 1.35 -8.43 -0.42
CA VAL A 25 1.16 -7.05 -0.88
C VAL A 25 1.06 -7.00 -2.40
N THR A 26 0.14 -6.16 -2.85
CA THR A 26 0.05 -5.69 -4.23
C THR A 26 0.24 -4.19 -4.25
N GLU A 27 1.31 -3.74 -4.90
CA GLU A 27 1.56 -2.34 -5.20
C GLU A 27 0.95 -1.99 -6.55
N PHE A 28 0.24 -0.87 -6.60
CA PHE A 28 -0.27 -0.27 -7.81
C PHE A 28 0.37 1.11 -7.99
N GLU A 29 0.93 1.35 -9.16
CA GLU A 29 1.55 2.63 -9.52
C GLU A 29 0.95 3.11 -10.84
N ASN A 30 0.39 4.31 -10.85
CA ASN A 30 -0.07 4.94 -12.09
C ASN A 30 1.12 5.61 -12.78
N THR A 31 1.51 5.09 -13.95
CA THR A 31 2.54 5.69 -14.81
C THR A 31 1.90 6.30 -16.06
N PRO A 32 2.61 7.17 -16.80
CA PRO A 32 2.13 7.68 -18.09
C PRO A 32 1.85 6.60 -19.13
N GLU A 33 2.50 5.43 -19.03
CA GLU A 33 2.24 4.28 -19.92
C GLU A 33 1.07 3.40 -19.47
N GLY A 34 0.50 3.67 -18.30
CA GLY A 34 -0.60 2.91 -17.71
C GLY A 34 -0.31 2.47 -16.27
N ARG A 35 -1.10 1.53 -15.77
CA ARG A 35 -1.00 1.06 -14.39
C ARG A 35 -0.02 -0.11 -14.29
N LYS A 36 1.01 0.06 -13.46
CA LYS A 36 1.96 -0.99 -13.13
C LYS A 36 1.54 -1.68 -11.84
N THR A 37 1.57 -3.01 -11.84
CA THR A 37 1.25 -3.83 -10.67
C THR A 37 2.46 -4.69 -10.28
N THR A 38 2.84 -4.62 -9.01
CA THR A 38 3.95 -5.39 -8.45
C THR A 38 3.46 -6.19 -7.24
N LYS A 39 3.83 -7.46 -7.16
CA LYS A 39 3.55 -8.32 -6.00
C LYS A 39 4.78 -8.39 -5.10
N LEU A 40 4.58 -8.26 -3.80
CA LEU A 40 5.62 -8.32 -2.77
C LEU A 40 5.13 -9.22 -1.64
N GLU A 41 5.99 -10.07 -1.10
CA GLU A 41 5.61 -10.94 0.02
C GLU A 41 5.34 -10.12 1.30
N GLN A 42 6.17 -9.11 1.56
CA GLN A 42 6.05 -8.25 2.73
C GLN A 42 6.61 -6.85 2.41
N ILE A 43 6.06 -5.83 3.08
CA ILE A 43 6.59 -4.48 3.05
C ILE A 43 6.42 -3.79 4.41
N LEU A 44 7.37 -2.90 4.73
CA LEU A 44 7.22 -1.90 5.78
C LEU A 44 6.89 -0.54 5.14
N LEU A 45 5.69 -0.03 5.37
CA LEU A 45 5.25 1.28 4.93
C LEU A 45 5.57 2.34 5.97
N ASN A 46 6.13 3.45 5.52
CA ASN A 46 6.36 4.63 6.36
C ASN A 46 5.06 5.44 6.52
N GLY A 47 4.62 5.65 7.77
CA GLY A 47 3.37 6.33 8.11
C GLY A 47 3.27 7.76 7.59
N ASN A 48 4.39 8.46 7.42
CA ASN A 48 4.40 9.84 6.90
C ASN A 48 3.89 9.96 5.46
N ASN A 49 3.91 8.86 4.70
CA ASN A 49 3.50 8.83 3.29
C ASN A 49 2.08 8.28 3.10
N ILE A 50 1.43 7.82 4.17
CA ILE A 50 0.07 7.28 4.15
C ILE A 50 -0.93 8.45 4.18
N CYS A 51 -1.81 8.51 3.19
CA CYS A 51 -2.90 9.51 3.12
C CYS A 51 -4.23 8.97 3.64
N MET A 52 -4.52 7.71 3.33
CA MET A 52 -5.80 7.08 3.59
C MET A 52 -5.61 5.58 3.82
N LEU A 53 -6.45 5.00 4.68
CA LEU A 53 -6.51 3.57 4.98
C LEU A 53 -7.94 3.10 4.73
N ILE A 54 -8.10 2.04 3.94
CA ILE A 54 -9.42 1.48 3.59
C ILE A 54 -9.46 0.02 4.06
N PRO A 55 -10.09 -0.27 5.21
CA PRO A 55 -10.26 -1.64 5.68
C PRO A 55 -11.07 -2.48 4.69
N GLY A 56 -10.57 -3.66 4.33
CA GLY A 56 -11.24 -4.57 3.39
C GLY A 56 -11.22 -4.12 1.93
N GLY A 57 -10.41 -3.12 1.57
CA GLY A 57 -10.27 -2.69 0.18
C GLY A 57 -9.62 -3.77 -0.71
N GLU A 58 -10.19 -4.01 -1.88
CA GLU A 58 -9.67 -4.97 -2.87
C GLU A 58 -8.67 -4.34 -3.87
N GLY A 59 -8.41 -3.04 -3.70
CA GLY A 59 -7.57 -2.23 -4.58
C GLY A 59 -8.38 -1.38 -5.55
N PRO A 60 -7.72 -0.58 -6.38
CA PRO A 60 -8.40 0.30 -7.32
C PRO A 60 -9.07 -0.52 -8.44
N GLN A 61 -10.36 -0.27 -8.70
CA GLN A 61 -11.13 -0.82 -9.83
C GLN A 61 -10.57 -0.39 -11.19
#